data_AF-A0A8C8M1J1-F1
#
_entry.id   AF-A0A8C8M1J1-F1
#
_cell.length_a   1.000
_cell.length_b   1.000
_cell.length_c   1.000
_cell.angle_alpha   90.00
_cell.angle_beta   90.00
_cell.angle_gamma   90.00
#
_symmetry.space_group_name_H-M   'P 1'
#
loop_
_entity.id
_entity.type
_entity.pdbx_description
1 polymer ?
#
loop_
_entity_poly.entity_id
_entity_poly.type
_entity_poly.pdbx_seq_one_letter_code
_entity_poly.pdbx_strand_id
1 'polypeptide(L)'
;MRGDESDSDSGRTDESSVRKSLEMLCQELNMDEQTASEAMQNFKSIWNTYTLEGEVVHWLACSLYAACRKGSTPTVGKGVMEGNCVSLTRILRTSKLSLIQFFNKMKKWSDMSNLSQEFRNRMGRLERTFEVSTVIFRKFEPIFMDMFQDPQGEPPRQPRSRKHRRLPCHVSDVFKFCWTLFVYTKGNFRMIGDDLVNSYHLLLCCLDLVFGNALLCSNRKDLVNPLFKGMPSIFRLENNTPDEPPCVIDRLCELHDGLVVEAKGIKEHYFKPYIKRLFERQLLVFNIACLWSDNVCVPPSKAINREYEEYVLTVGDFDERVFLGADADEEIGTPRKAAPEPRACQLSARMQVESNLQQHFEKKRTLAPSTPLTGRRYLKEKELLVTPVSSATQSVSRLQSMVSGLRSAPSEALMQIFKSCSRDPIVAILSRVKTLGETFKQHYTKDSEELPGSHMDFAENRMKLAEILYYKILENVMAQETRRLHGKDMAVLLEQDIFHCSLMACCLEVVLFAYSSQRTFPWIISIFKLRPFYFFKVIEVFIRSEEGLSRDMVKHLNSIEEQVLECRAWTADSVLWEALEQAHNKVPTVEEKFQGPYQICFRKRQVEGM
;
A
#
# COMPACT_ATOMS: atom_id res chain seq x y z
N MET A 1 -21.35 -65.55 10.60
CA MET A 1 -21.32 -64.13 10.95
C MET A 1 -19.90 -63.63 10.73
N ARG A 2 -19.66 -62.96 9.59
CA ARG A 2 -18.44 -62.19 9.32
C ARG A 2 -18.77 -60.75 9.72
N GLY A 3 -18.00 -60.17 10.61
CA GLY A 3 -18.05 -58.75 10.95
C GLY A 3 -16.89 -58.04 10.27
N ASP A 4 -17.20 -56.91 9.64
CA ASP A 4 -16.30 -56.05 8.87
C ASP A 4 -15.15 -55.47 9.70
N GLU A 5 -13.92 -55.66 9.21
CA GLU A 5 -12.72 -54.89 9.54
C GLU A 5 -12.39 -53.96 8.35
N SER A 6 -13.20 -52.92 8.10
CA SER A 6 -12.98 -52.03 6.94
C SER A 6 -12.79 -50.54 7.26
N ASP A 7 -12.81 -50.12 8.53
CA ASP A 7 -12.75 -48.68 8.89
C ASP A 7 -11.37 -48.16 9.34
N SER A 8 -10.34 -49.01 9.47
CA SER A 8 -9.00 -48.58 9.94
C SER A 8 -7.96 -48.35 8.84
N ASP A 9 -8.24 -48.73 7.59
CA ASP A 9 -7.25 -48.69 6.50
C ASP A 9 -7.30 -47.39 5.69
N SER A 10 -8.48 -46.74 5.58
CA SER A 10 -8.68 -45.50 4.81
C SER A 10 -7.88 -44.31 5.36
N GLY A 11 -7.83 -44.14 6.69
CA GLY A 11 -7.07 -43.07 7.35
C GLY A 11 -5.54 -43.21 7.25
N ARG A 12 -5.02 -44.44 7.14
CA ARG A 12 -3.56 -44.70 7.00
C ARG A 12 -3.05 -44.39 5.59
N THR A 13 -3.88 -44.65 4.57
CA THR A 13 -3.57 -44.30 3.17
C THR A 13 -3.52 -42.79 2.94
N ASP A 14 -4.41 -42.02 3.57
CA ASP A 14 -4.43 -40.56 3.44
C ASP A 14 -3.22 -39.91 4.14
N GLU A 15 -2.87 -40.37 5.35
CA GLU A 15 -1.70 -39.83 6.07
C GLU A 15 -0.37 -40.17 5.37
N SER A 16 -0.25 -41.37 4.77
CA SER A 16 0.91 -41.73 3.94
C SER A 16 0.99 -40.87 2.68
N SER A 17 -0.14 -40.57 2.05
CA SER A 17 -0.21 -39.71 0.87
C SER A 17 0.23 -38.28 1.19
N VAL A 18 -0.31 -37.69 2.28
CA VAL A 18 0.07 -36.36 2.79
C VAL A 18 1.57 -36.28 3.06
N ARG A 19 2.13 -37.33 3.69
CA ARG A 19 3.56 -37.39 4.00
C ARG A 19 4.42 -37.40 2.75
N LYS A 20 4.07 -38.23 1.76
CA LYS A 20 4.75 -38.26 0.46
C LYS A 20 4.66 -36.90 -0.25
N SER A 21 3.50 -36.23 -0.19
CA SER A 21 3.34 -34.90 -0.75
C SER A 21 4.28 -33.88 -0.11
N LEU A 22 4.41 -33.86 1.22
CA LEU A 22 5.37 -32.95 1.88
C LEU A 22 6.82 -33.33 1.55
N GLU A 23 7.16 -34.62 1.53
CA GLU A 23 8.51 -35.09 1.18
C GLU A 23 8.91 -34.65 -0.23
N MET A 24 7.99 -34.72 -1.21
CA MET A 24 8.22 -34.20 -2.56
C MET A 24 8.44 -32.67 -2.57
N LEU A 25 7.59 -31.91 -1.85
CA LEU A 25 7.77 -30.45 -1.72
C LEU A 25 9.14 -30.11 -1.14
N CYS A 26 9.53 -30.78 -0.04
CA CYS A 26 10.79 -30.55 0.64
C CYS A 26 12.01 -30.91 -0.24
N GLN A 27 11.92 -31.99 -1.02
CA GLN A 27 12.98 -32.38 -1.96
C GLN A 27 13.18 -31.34 -3.07
N GLU A 28 12.11 -30.86 -3.71
CA GLU A 28 12.22 -29.84 -4.77
C GLU A 28 12.75 -28.49 -4.25
N LEU A 29 12.45 -28.17 -2.99
CA LEU A 29 12.85 -26.92 -2.35
C LEU A 29 14.21 -27.01 -1.64
N ASN A 30 14.83 -28.20 -1.58
CA ASN A 30 16.03 -28.49 -0.80
C ASN A 30 15.89 -28.09 0.68
N MET A 31 14.76 -28.46 1.29
CA MET A 31 14.47 -28.15 2.68
C MET A 31 15.25 -29.03 3.66
N ASP A 32 15.65 -28.48 4.79
CA ASP A 32 16.25 -29.24 5.89
C ASP A 32 15.19 -30.07 6.64
N GLU A 33 15.67 -31.13 7.28
CA GLU A 33 14.83 -32.11 7.97
C GLU A 33 14.09 -31.52 9.18
N GLN A 34 14.69 -30.55 9.87
CA GLN A 34 14.08 -29.90 11.03
C GLN A 34 12.83 -29.12 10.61
N THR A 35 12.95 -28.28 9.58
CA THR A 35 11.84 -27.48 9.04
C THR A 35 10.74 -28.38 8.46
N ALA A 36 11.11 -29.45 7.75
CA ALA A 36 10.15 -30.43 7.22
C ALA A 36 9.37 -31.15 8.34
N SER A 37 10.06 -31.54 9.41
CA SER A 37 9.45 -32.18 10.57
C SER A 37 8.49 -31.24 11.31
N GLU A 38 8.89 -29.98 11.54
CA GLU A 38 8.02 -28.98 12.16
C GLU A 38 6.78 -28.70 11.30
N ALA A 39 6.95 -28.53 9.99
CA ALA A 39 5.85 -28.31 9.06
C ALA A 39 4.85 -29.49 9.08
N MET A 40 5.34 -30.73 9.13
CA MET A 40 4.50 -31.92 9.24
C MET A 40 3.76 -31.99 10.57
N GLN A 41 4.44 -31.72 11.68
CA GLN A 41 3.84 -31.77 13.01
C GLN A 41 2.73 -30.72 13.16
N ASN A 42 3.00 -29.47 12.76
CA ASN A 42 2.00 -28.41 12.76
C ASN A 42 0.82 -28.76 11.85
N PHE A 43 1.08 -29.33 10.68
CA PHE A 43 0.02 -29.75 9.77
C PHE A 43 -0.88 -30.81 10.36
N LYS A 44 -0.33 -31.88 10.95
CA LYS A 44 -1.13 -32.93 11.58
C LYS A 44 -1.99 -32.41 12.72
N SER A 45 -1.45 -31.52 13.55
CA SER A 45 -2.20 -30.89 14.64
C SER A 45 -3.47 -30.17 14.13
N ILE A 46 -3.32 -29.39 13.04
CA ILE A 46 -4.42 -28.65 12.43
C ILE A 46 -5.37 -29.59 11.69
N TRP A 47 -4.85 -30.54 10.93
CA TRP A 47 -5.63 -31.52 10.17
C TRP A 47 -6.54 -32.37 11.07
N ASN A 48 -6.07 -32.72 12.27
CA ASN A 48 -6.86 -33.50 13.23
C ASN A 48 -7.95 -32.67 13.93
N THR A 49 -7.87 -31.34 13.86
CA THR A 49 -8.78 -30.43 14.59
C THR A 49 -9.78 -29.73 13.65
N TYR A 50 -9.37 -29.44 12.42
CA TYR A 50 -10.13 -28.65 11.45
C TYR A 50 -10.31 -29.38 10.13
N THR A 51 -11.45 -29.17 9.48
CA THR A 51 -11.66 -29.61 8.10
C THR A 51 -11.03 -28.62 7.12
N LEU A 52 -10.03 -29.08 6.37
CA LEU A 52 -9.29 -28.24 5.42
C LEU A 52 -9.85 -28.35 4.00
N GLU A 53 -10.51 -27.29 3.52
CA GLU A 53 -11.09 -27.27 2.18
C GLU A 53 -10.05 -27.03 1.06
N GLY A 54 -10.23 -27.72 -0.07
CA GLY A 54 -9.39 -27.63 -1.26
C GLY A 54 -8.19 -28.60 -1.24
N GLU A 55 -7.19 -28.34 -2.08
CA GLU A 55 -6.04 -29.25 -2.18
C GLU A 55 -5.16 -29.26 -0.93
N VAL A 56 -4.82 -30.47 -0.46
CA VAL A 56 -3.98 -30.70 0.72
C VAL A 56 -2.61 -30.07 0.58
N VAL A 57 -2.01 -30.13 -0.62
CA VAL A 57 -0.68 -29.58 -0.91
C VAL A 57 -0.61 -28.07 -0.64
N HIS A 58 -1.71 -27.34 -0.83
CA HIS A 58 -1.76 -25.90 -0.55
C HIS A 58 -1.66 -25.59 0.94
N TRP A 59 -2.27 -26.43 1.78
CA TRP A 59 -2.18 -26.29 3.23
C TRP A 59 -0.82 -26.74 3.76
N LEU A 60 -0.22 -27.76 3.15
CA LEU A 60 1.17 -28.14 3.41
C LEU A 60 2.12 -26.98 3.06
N ALA A 61 1.89 -26.26 1.96
CA ALA A 61 2.66 -25.07 1.59
C ALA A 61 2.53 -23.95 2.64
N CYS A 62 1.32 -23.69 3.18
CA CYS A 62 1.13 -22.74 4.29
C CYS A 62 1.88 -23.17 5.55
N SER A 63 1.80 -24.45 5.92
CA SER A 63 2.52 -25.01 7.07
C SER A 63 4.03 -24.86 6.91
N LEU A 64 4.54 -25.23 5.73
CA LEU A 64 5.96 -25.17 5.39
C LEU A 64 6.45 -23.73 5.42
N TYR A 65 5.73 -22.79 4.81
CA TYR A 65 6.09 -21.37 4.88
C TYR A 65 6.16 -20.85 6.32
N ALA A 66 5.18 -21.21 7.17
CA ALA A 66 5.18 -20.80 8.57
C ALA A 66 6.36 -21.40 9.35
N ALA A 67 6.69 -22.67 9.12
CA ALA A 67 7.87 -23.31 9.71
C ALA A 67 9.17 -22.64 9.24
N CYS A 68 9.28 -22.34 7.94
CA CYS A 68 10.44 -21.66 7.39
C CYS A 68 10.69 -20.31 8.07
N ARG A 69 9.65 -19.57 8.47
CA ARG A 69 9.84 -18.27 9.14
C ARG A 69 10.23 -18.35 10.61
N LYS A 70 10.17 -19.52 11.24
CA LYS A 70 10.61 -19.73 12.63
C LYS A 70 12.06 -20.22 12.73
N GLY A 71 12.57 -20.85 11.66
CA GLY A 71 13.92 -21.39 11.60
C GLY A 71 15.00 -20.34 11.36
N SER A 72 16.26 -20.72 11.58
CA SER A 72 17.43 -19.89 11.29
C SER A 72 18.52 -20.74 10.61
N THR A 73 19.01 -20.29 9.45
CA THR A 73 19.98 -21.05 8.64
C THR A 73 21.36 -20.39 8.65
N PRO A 74 22.45 -21.12 8.93
CA PRO A 74 23.81 -20.62 8.78
C PRO A 74 24.16 -20.37 7.30
N THR A 75 24.71 -19.20 7.00
CA THR A 75 25.17 -18.82 5.64
C THR A 75 26.68 -18.65 5.59
N VAL A 76 27.28 -18.97 4.44
CA VAL A 76 28.72 -18.77 4.22
C VAL A 76 29.00 -17.27 4.08
N GLY A 77 29.68 -16.67 5.06
CA GLY A 77 30.17 -15.29 5.01
C GLY A 77 29.25 -14.20 5.59
N LYS A 78 27.95 -14.46 5.81
CA LYS A 78 26.99 -13.48 6.38
C LYS A 78 26.40 -13.87 7.74
N GLY A 79 26.83 -14.98 8.33
CA GLY A 79 26.36 -15.43 9.65
C GLY A 79 25.04 -16.22 9.58
N VAL A 80 24.20 -16.12 10.61
CA VAL A 80 22.91 -16.82 10.67
C VAL A 80 21.81 -15.94 10.05
N MET A 81 21.03 -16.49 9.13
CA MET A 81 19.94 -15.82 8.44
C MET A 81 18.59 -16.40 8.88
N GLU A 82 17.58 -15.55 9.04
CA GLU A 82 16.23 -15.99 9.40
C GLU A 82 15.57 -16.72 8.21
N GLY A 83 15.13 -17.94 8.45
CA GLY A 83 14.55 -18.85 7.46
C GLY A 83 15.56 -19.65 6.65
N ASN A 84 15.08 -20.31 5.59
CA ASN A 84 15.78 -21.40 4.90
C ASN A 84 16.28 -21.04 3.49
N CYS A 85 16.46 -19.75 3.21
CA CYS A 85 16.87 -19.28 1.89
C CYS A 85 15.93 -19.74 0.76
N VAL A 86 14.62 -19.86 1.03
CA VAL A 86 13.59 -20.18 0.05
C VAL A 86 12.60 -19.04 -0.03
N SER A 87 12.34 -18.54 -1.24
CA SER A 87 11.34 -17.49 -1.47
C SER A 87 9.92 -18.05 -1.45
N LEU A 88 8.95 -17.23 -1.07
CA LEU A 88 7.54 -17.61 -1.13
C LEU A 88 7.14 -18.08 -2.53
N THR A 89 7.56 -17.35 -3.58
CA THR A 89 7.25 -17.70 -4.97
C THR A 89 7.72 -19.11 -5.35
N ARG A 90 8.86 -19.57 -4.81
CA ARG A 90 9.34 -20.93 -5.09
C ARG A 90 8.46 -21.99 -4.43
N ILE A 91 8.06 -21.80 -3.17
CA ILE A 91 7.11 -22.68 -2.47
C ILE A 91 5.78 -22.76 -3.22
N LEU A 92 5.28 -21.62 -3.66
CA LEU A 92 4.01 -21.50 -4.37
C LEU A 92 4.03 -22.18 -5.74
N ARG A 93 5.12 -22.00 -6.51
CA ARG A 93 5.27 -22.65 -7.82
C ARG A 93 5.31 -24.18 -7.70
N THR A 94 6.05 -24.70 -6.72
CA THR A 94 6.16 -26.15 -6.45
C THR A 94 4.84 -26.75 -5.96
N SER A 95 4.01 -25.97 -5.25
CA SER A 95 2.67 -26.41 -4.80
C SER A 95 1.53 -26.04 -5.74
N LYS A 96 1.80 -25.37 -6.88
CA LYS A 96 0.80 -24.82 -7.82
C LYS A 96 -0.26 -23.94 -7.14
N LEU A 97 0.12 -23.29 -6.05
CA LEU A 97 -0.73 -22.38 -5.29
C LEU A 97 -0.51 -20.94 -5.76
N SER A 98 -1.55 -20.24 -6.18
CA SER A 98 -1.37 -18.83 -6.58
C SER A 98 -1.17 -17.91 -5.37
N LEU A 99 -0.54 -16.74 -5.59
CA LEU A 99 -0.33 -15.73 -4.53
C LEU A 99 -1.64 -15.32 -3.84
N ILE A 100 -2.71 -15.07 -4.61
CA ILE A 100 -4.01 -14.69 -4.06
C ILE A 100 -4.61 -15.82 -3.21
N GLN A 101 -4.52 -17.06 -3.69
CA GLN A 101 -4.99 -18.22 -2.93
C GLN A 101 -4.18 -18.42 -1.65
N PHE A 102 -2.86 -18.20 -1.72
CA PHE A 102 -1.97 -18.26 -0.58
C PHE A 102 -2.38 -17.27 0.51
N PHE A 103 -2.58 -15.98 0.21
CA PHE A 103 -2.96 -15.01 1.25
C PHE A 103 -4.28 -15.39 1.94
N ASN A 104 -5.27 -15.85 1.17
CA ASN A 104 -6.55 -16.32 1.71
C ASN A 104 -6.39 -17.53 2.63
N LYS A 105 -5.59 -18.53 2.23
CA LYS A 105 -5.34 -19.74 3.04
C LYS A 105 -4.45 -19.46 4.23
N MET A 106 -3.41 -18.64 4.07
CA MET A 106 -2.45 -18.32 5.10
C MET A 106 -3.07 -17.50 6.24
N LYS A 107 -4.06 -16.65 5.94
CA LYS A 107 -4.86 -15.98 6.97
C LYS A 107 -5.61 -16.99 7.84
N LYS A 108 -6.36 -17.91 7.22
CA LYS A 108 -7.05 -19.01 7.92
C LYS A 108 -6.05 -19.87 8.70
N TRP A 109 -4.91 -20.21 8.10
CA TRP A 109 -3.86 -20.99 8.74
C TRP A 109 -3.33 -20.30 10.00
N SER A 110 -3.07 -19.00 9.92
CA SER A 110 -2.58 -18.20 11.04
C SER A 110 -3.58 -18.21 12.20
N ASP A 111 -4.88 -18.13 11.90
CA ASP A 111 -5.97 -18.25 12.87
C ASP A 111 -6.00 -19.64 13.53
N MET A 112 -6.04 -20.70 12.72
CA MET A 112 -6.13 -22.08 13.22
C MET A 112 -4.91 -22.52 14.04
N SER A 113 -3.70 -22.08 13.64
CA SER A 113 -2.44 -22.44 14.30
C SER A 113 -1.97 -21.45 15.37
N ASN A 114 -2.80 -20.44 15.66
CA ASN A 114 -2.53 -19.40 16.65
C ASN A 114 -1.13 -18.77 16.50
N LEU A 115 -0.76 -18.38 15.27
CA LEU A 115 0.53 -17.73 15.01
C LEU A 115 0.59 -16.36 15.71
N SER A 116 1.82 -15.97 16.06
CA SER A 116 2.10 -14.72 16.79
C SER A 116 1.61 -13.48 16.05
N GLN A 117 1.33 -12.41 16.80
CA GLN A 117 0.95 -11.13 16.23
C GLN A 117 2.02 -10.57 15.28
N GLU A 118 3.30 -10.78 15.61
CA GLU A 118 4.43 -10.41 14.75
C GLU A 118 4.35 -11.10 13.36
N PHE A 119 4.06 -12.41 13.33
CA PHE A 119 3.90 -13.15 12.08
C PHE A 119 2.70 -12.63 11.28
N ARG A 120 1.57 -12.34 11.96
CA ARG A 120 0.37 -11.78 11.33
C ARG A 120 0.65 -10.41 10.71
N ASN A 121 1.37 -9.55 11.42
CA ASN A 121 1.79 -8.23 10.92
C ASN A 121 2.70 -8.37 9.69
N ARG A 122 3.65 -9.32 9.73
CA ARG A 122 4.50 -9.63 8.58
C ARG A 122 3.70 -10.08 7.36
N MET A 123 2.74 -10.98 7.55
CA MET A 123 1.86 -11.46 6.48
C MET A 123 1.03 -10.32 5.88
N GLY A 124 0.49 -9.43 6.73
CA GLY A 124 -0.22 -8.24 6.28
C GLY A 124 0.65 -7.29 5.46
N ARG A 125 1.92 -7.08 5.85
CA ARG A 125 2.88 -6.30 5.06
C ARG A 125 3.16 -6.94 3.71
N LEU A 126 3.41 -8.25 3.69
CA LEU A 126 3.68 -9.01 2.46
C LEU A 126 2.50 -8.92 1.46
N GLU A 127 1.28 -9.07 1.96
CA GLU A 127 0.06 -8.94 1.15
C GLU A 127 -0.10 -7.52 0.58
N ARG A 128 0.20 -6.49 1.38
CA ARG A 128 0.16 -5.10 0.91
C ARG A 128 1.23 -4.82 -0.14
N THR A 129 2.45 -5.33 0.04
CA THR A 129 3.52 -5.23 -0.96
C THR A 129 3.05 -5.84 -2.29
N PHE A 130 2.39 -6.99 -2.24
CA PHE A 130 1.80 -7.64 -3.41
C PHE A 130 0.72 -6.79 -4.09
N GLU A 131 -0.18 -6.18 -3.32
CA GLU A 131 -1.23 -5.29 -3.85
C GLU A 131 -0.65 -4.06 -4.55
N VAL A 132 0.28 -3.38 -3.88
CA VAL A 132 0.97 -2.21 -4.46
C VAL A 132 1.67 -2.61 -5.75
N SER A 133 2.47 -3.67 -5.75
CA SER A 133 3.18 -4.12 -6.94
C SER A 133 2.26 -4.52 -8.08
N THR A 134 1.13 -5.18 -7.78
CA THR A 134 0.13 -5.56 -8.79
C THR A 134 -0.46 -4.32 -9.46
N VAL A 135 -0.82 -3.31 -8.66
CA VAL A 135 -1.39 -2.05 -9.17
C VAL A 135 -0.35 -1.26 -9.97
N ILE A 136 0.89 -1.18 -9.49
CA ILE A 136 1.98 -0.48 -10.15
C ILE A 136 2.38 -1.17 -11.46
N PHE A 137 2.43 -2.51 -11.50
CA PHE A 137 2.74 -3.26 -12.72
C PHE A 137 1.68 -3.04 -13.81
N ARG A 138 0.39 -3.00 -13.44
CA ARG A 138 -0.71 -2.68 -14.36
C ARG A 138 -0.59 -1.27 -14.97
N LYS A 139 0.03 -0.32 -14.27
CA LYS A 139 0.36 1.01 -14.82
C LYS A 139 1.66 1.00 -15.62
N PHE A 140 2.64 0.21 -15.21
CA PHE A 140 3.94 0.11 -15.88
C PHE A 140 3.80 -0.31 -17.35
N GLU A 141 3.02 -1.34 -17.65
CA GLU A 141 2.80 -1.82 -19.02
C GLU A 141 2.43 -0.70 -20.01
N PRO A 142 1.29 0.00 -19.85
CA PRO A 142 0.87 1.03 -20.81
C PRO A 142 1.81 2.24 -20.86
N ILE A 143 2.43 2.64 -19.74
CA ILE A 143 3.40 3.74 -19.73
C ILE A 143 4.65 3.34 -20.52
N PHE A 144 5.12 2.11 -20.34
CA PHE A 144 6.26 1.61 -21.10
C PHE A 144 5.95 1.57 -22.60
N MET A 145 4.76 1.10 -23.02
CA MET A 145 4.35 1.07 -24.43
C MET A 145 4.19 2.47 -25.05
N ASP A 146 3.86 3.48 -24.24
CA ASP A 146 3.84 4.88 -24.70
C ASP A 146 5.25 5.39 -25.01
N MET A 147 6.27 4.91 -24.27
CA MET A 147 7.66 5.38 -24.35
C MET A 147 8.56 4.56 -25.29
N PHE A 148 8.34 3.25 -25.39
CA PHE A 148 9.16 2.29 -26.12
C PHE A 148 8.33 1.49 -27.12
N GLN A 149 8.99 0.85 -28.09
CA GLN A 149 8.32 -0.06 -29.02
C GLN A 149 7.64 -1.23 -28.29
N ASP A 150 6.72 -1.91 -28.97
CA ASP A 150 6.06 -3.09 -28.41
C ASP A 150 7.06 -4.26 -28.25
N PRO A 151 7.30 -4.78 -27.02
CA PRO A 151 8.14 -5.94 -26.78
C PRO A 151 7.68 -7.22 -27.50
N GLN A 152 6.41 -7.32 -27.88
CA GLN A 152 5.85 -8.49 -28.56
C GLN A 152 6.02 -8.46 -30.09
N GLY A 153 6.39 -7.31 -30.65
CA GLY A 153 6.58 -7.13 -32.10
C GLY A 153 7.92 -7.63 -32.64
N GLU A 154 8.86 -8.05 -31.78
CA GLU A 154 10.19 -8.48 -32.21
C GLU A 154 10.23 -9.96 -32.63
N PRO A 155 10.98 -10.31 -33.70
CA PRO A 155 11.12 -11.70 -34.13
C PRO A 155 11.82 -12.55 -33.05
N PRO A 156 11.45 -13.85 -32.90
CA PRO A 156 12.09 -14.76 -31.97
C PRO A 156 13.60 -14.82 -32.19
N ARG A 157 14.38 -14.86 -31.10
CA ARG A 157 15.84 -14.99 -31.19
C ARG A 157 16.21 -16.29 -31.91
N GLN A 158 17.02 -16.18 -32.96
CA GLN A 158 17.55 -17.37 -33.64
C GLN A 158 18.54 -18.12 -32.74
N PRO A 159 18.56 -19.47 -32.78
CA PRO A 159 19.51 -20.28 -32.02
C PRO A 159 20.96 -19.98 -32.42
N ARG A 160 21.88 -20.01 -31.46
CA ARG A 160 23.30 -19.66 -31.63
C ARG A 160 24.02 -20.51 -32.69
N SER A 161 24.92 -19.87 -33.46
CA SER A 161 26.16 -20.53 -33.91
C SER A 161 27.32 -20.14 -32.99
N ARG A 162 28.34 -21.01 -32.86
CA ARG A 162 29.45 -20.90 -31.89
C ARG A 162 30.38 -19.66 -32.04
N LYS A 163 30.05 -18.66 -32.87
CA LYS A 163 30.86 -17.43 -33.00
C LYS A 163 30.33 -16.30 -32.11
N HIS A 164 31.26 -15.74 -31.35
CA HIS A 164 31.15 -14.81 -30.22
C HIS A 164 30.65 -13.39 -30.60
N ARG A 165 29.51 -13.22 -31.31
CA ARG A 165 28.84 -11.91 -31.39
C ARG A 165 27.77 -11.82 -30.29
N ARG A 166 27.95 -10.90 -29.35
CA ARG A 166 26.94 -10.56 -28.33
C ARG A 166 25.70 -10.03 -29.08
N LEU A 167 24.51 -10.50 -28.71
CA LEU A 167 23.27 -10.08 -29.37
C LEU A 167 22.91 -8.64 -28.95
N PRO A 168 22.43 -7.81 -29.89
CA PRO A 168 21.85 -6.52 -29.54
C PRO A 168 20.66 -6.73 -28.60
N CYS A 169 20.47 -5.79 -27.68
CA CYS A 169 19.37 -5.78 -26.72
C CYS A 169 18.00 -5.85 -27.40
N HIS A 170 17.07 -6.62 -26.88
CA HIS A 170 15.67 -6.56 -27.33
C HIS A 170 14.87 -5.56 -26.49
N VAL A 171 13.77 -5.03 -27.02
CA VAL A 171 12.88 -4.14 -26.25
C VAL A 171 12.34 -4.87 -25.01
N SER A 172 12.15 -6.19 -25.11
CA SER A 172 11.78 -7.06 -23.99
C SER A 172 12.84 -7.12 -22.87
N ASP A 173 14.13 -6.92 -23.16
CA ASP A 173 15.17 -6.83 -22.12
C ASP A 173 15.08 -5.49 -21.38
N VAL A 174 14.76 -4.40 -22.10
CA VAL A 174 14.53 -3.06 -21.51
C VAL A 174 13.33 -3.08 -20.58
N PHE A 175 12.24 -3.73 -21.00
CA PHE A 175 11.03 -3.91 -20.18
C PHE A 175 11.34 -4.64 -18.87
N LYS A 176 12.01 -5.80 -18.95
CA LYS A 176 12.41 -6.58 -17.76
C LYS A 176 13.39 -5.82 -16.88
N PHE A 177 14.35 -5.12 -17.47
CA PHE A 177 15.33 -4.32 -16.73
C PHE A 177 14.66 -3.17 -15.97
N CYS A 178 13.75 -2.43 -16.61
CA CYS A 178 13.07 -1.30 -15.98
C CYS A 178 12.25 -1.76 -14.76
N TRP A 179 11.49 -2.85 -14.89
CA TRP A 179 10.77 -3.43 -13.76
C TRP A 179 11.71 -3.92 -12.66
N THR A 180 12.80 -4.61 -13.03
CA THR A 180 13.78 -5.11 -12.06
C THR A 180 14.47 -3.97 -11.30
N LEU A 181 14.84 -2.90 -12.00
CA LEU A 181 15.42 -1.70 -11.39
C LEU A 181 14.43 -1.06 -10.41
N PHE A 182 13.16 -0.97 -10.80
CA PHE A 182 12.09 -0.46 -9.95
C PHE A 182 11.96 -1.30 -8.66
N VAL A 183 11.74 -2.61 -8.75
CA VAL A 183 11.52 -3.46 -7.56
C VAL A 183 12.75 -3.53 -6.67
N TYR A 184 13.95 -3.51 -7.24
CA TYR A 184 15.19 -3.45 -6.47
C TYR A 184 15.33 -2.11 -5.73
N THR A 185 15.08 -0.98 -6.41
CA THR A 185 15.12 0.35 -5.78
C THR A 185 14.04 0.48 -4.71
N LYS A 186 12.82 0.01 -5.00
CA LYS A 186 11.69 -0.03 -4.09
C LYS A 186 12.03 -0.79 -2.81
N GLY A 187 12.63 -1.99 -2.91
CA GLY A 187 13.04 -2.80 -1.76
C GLY A 187 14.06 -2.13 -0.83
N ASN A 188 14.83 -1.17 -1.34
CA ASN A 188 15.78 -0.37 -0.55
C ASN A 188 15.14 0.82 0.18
N PHE A 189 13.91 1.19 -0.19
CA PHE A 189 13.18 2.31 0.38
C PHE A 189 11.79 1.87 0.83
N ARG A 190 11.70 1.14 1.94
CA ARG A 190 10.40 0.67 2.47
C ARG A 190 9.36 1.80 2.59
N MET A 191 9.76 2.98 3.07
CA MET A 191 8.87 4.13 3.20
C MET A 191 8.29 4.68 1.88
N ILE A 192 8.95 4.41 0.75
CA ILE A 192 8.47 4.76 -0.59
C ILE A 192 7.70 3.58 -1.19
N GLY A 193 8.25 2.37 -1.06
CA GLY A 193 7.72 1.13 -1.63
C GLY A 193 6.38 0.65 -1.07
N ASP A 194 6.04 1.10 0.12
CA ASP A 194 4.80 0.74 0.83
C ASP A 194 3.64 1.72 0.60
N ASP A 195 3.96 2.93 0.12
CA ASP A 195 3.02 3.98 -0.22
C ASP A 195 2.76 3.93 -1.73
N LEU A 196 1.48 3.76 -2.12
CA LEU A 196 1.12 3.57 -3.51
C LEU A 196 1.50 4.76 -4.38
N VAL A 197 1.34 5.98 -3.87
CA VAL A 197 1.60 7.22 -4.61
C VAL A 197 3.11 7.40 -4.79
N ASN A 198 3.88 7.29 -3.70
CA ASN A 198 5.33 7.43 -3.74
C ASN A 198 5.99 6.31 -4.57
N SER A 199 5.50 5.07 -4.45
CA SER A 199 5.94 3.95 -5.30
C SER A 199 5.69 4.21 -6.78
N TYR A 200 4.55 4.80 -7.11
CA TYR A 200 4.24 5.17 -8.48
C TYR A 200 5.19 6.23 -9.03
N HIS A 201 5.47 7.29 -8.26
CA HIS A 201 6.44 8.30 -8.67
C HIS A 201 7.87 7.75 -8.76
N LEU A 202 8.24 6.79 -7.91
CA LEU A 202 9.51 6.06 -8.03
C LEU A 202 9.59 5.26 -9.34
N LEU A 203 8.49 4.62 -9.77
CA LEU A 203 8.42 3.95 -11.07
C LEU A 203 8.64 4.96 -12.20
N LEU A 204 8.00 6.14 -12.16
CA LEU A 204 8.20 7.18 -13.17
C LEU A 204 9.66 7.65 -13.21
N CYS A 205 10.35 7.74 -12.07
CA CYS A 205 11.78 8.04 -12.02
C CYS A 205 12.64 6.95 -12.68
N CYS A 206 12.29 5.68 -12.49
CA CYS A 206 12.97 4.55 -13.15
C CYS A 206 12.79 4.59 -14.67
N LEU A 207 11.56 4.84 -15.14
CA LEU A 207 11.24 4.99 -16.56
C LEU A 207 11.97 6.17 -17.19
N ASP A 208 11.98 7.33 -16.53
CA ASP A 208 12.73 8.51 -16.97
C ASP A 208 14.23 8.21 -17.13
N LEU A 209 14.85 7.53 -16.16
CA LEU A 209 16.26 7.15 -16.25
C LEU A 209 16.52 6.22 -17.44
N VAL A 210 15.72 5.17 -17.59
CA VAL A 210 15.90 4.19 -18.67
C VAL A 210 15.69 4.85 -20.03
N PHE A 211 14.69 5.71 -20.15
CA PHE A 211 14.38 6.44 -21.37
C PHE A 211 15.45 7.46 -21.76
N GLY A 212 15.88 8.31 -20.83
CA GLY A 212 16.94 9.28 -21.08
C GLY A 212 18.23 8.62 -21.55
N ASN A 213 18.56 7.44 -21.00
CA ASN A 213 19.73 6.68 -21.43
C ASN A 213 19.52 5.89 -22.74
N ALA A 214 18.30 5.46 -23.05
CA ALA A 214 18.01 4.87 -24.36
C ALA A 214 18.18 5.90 -25.49
N LEU A 215 17.86 7.18 -25.25
CA LEU A 215 18.07 8.27 -26.21
C LEU A 215 19.56 8.61 -26.42
N LEU A 216 20.41 8.39 -25.43
CA LEU A 216 21.87 8.50 -25.57
C LEU A 216 22.48 7.39 -26.42
N CYS A 217 21.78 6.27 -26.64
CA CYS A 217 22.28 5.19 -27.49
C CYS A 217 22.21 5.55 -28.96
N SER A 218 23.31 6.06 -29.53
CA SER A 218 23.40 6.33 -30.98
C SER A 218 23.03 5.12 -31.85
N ASN A 219 23.37 3.91 -31.37
CA ASN A 219 23.17 2.68 -32.13
C ASN A 219 21.80 2.02 -31.94
N ARG A 220 20.98 2.46 -30.97
CA ARG A 220 19.74 1.76 -30.55
C ARG A 220 18.52 2.65 -30.39
N LYS A 221 18.41 3.68 -31.23
CA LYS A 221 17.23 4.57 -31.29
C LYS A 221 15.94 3.83 -31.68
N ASP A 222 16.06 2.64 -32.29
CA ASP A 222 14.95 1.74 -32.64
C ASP A 222 14.14 1.27 -31.44
N LEU A 223 14.70 1.30 -30.23
CA LEU A 223 14.01 0.88 -29.00
C LEU A 223 12.87 1.83 -28.59
N VAL A 224 13.00 3.12 -28.93
CA VAL A 224 12.09 4.18 -28.48
C VAL A 224 10.87 4.27 -29.38
N ASN A 225 9.71 4.56 -28.80
CA ASN A 225 8.49 4.85 -29.56
C ASN A 225 8.56 6.28 -30.15
N PRO A 226 8.64 6.46 -31.48
CA PRO A 226 8.73 7.78 -32.09
C PRO A 226 7.44 8.60 -31.92
N LEU A 227 6.32 7.96 -31.60
CA LEU A 227 5.02 8.60 -31.37
C LEU A 227 4.84 9.10 -29.94
N PHE A 228 5.82 8.86 -29.05
CA PHE A 228 5.74 9.29 -27.66
C PHE A 228 5.57 10.81 -27.57
N LYS A 229 4.44 11.25 -27.03
CA LYS A 229 4.09 12.68 -26.89
C LYS A 229 5.01 13.44 -25.93
N GLY A 230 5.84 12.74 -25.17
CA GLY A 230 6.85 13.32 -24.30
C GLY A 230 8.24 13.48 -24.90
N MET A 231 8.41 13.17 -26.19
CA MET A 231 9.67 13.42 -26.91
C MET A 231 10.03 14.91 -26.95
N PRO A 232 11.18 15.33 -26.37
CA PRO A 232 11.63 16.72 -26.46
C PRO A 232 11.86 17.13 -27.92
N SER A 233 11.45 18.35 -28.28
CA SER A 233 11.39 18.85 -29.66
C SER A 233 12.72 18.75 -30.41
N ILE A 234 13.84 18.95 -29.71
CA ILE A 234 15.21 18.89 -30.26
C ILE A 234 15.50 17.49 -30.84
N PHE A 235 14.99 16.43 -30.23
CA PHE A 235 15.22 15.04 -30.66
C PHE A 235 14.28 14.57 -31.77
N ARG A 236 13.25 15.34 -32.12
CA ARG A 236 12.36 15.04 -33.26
C ARG A 236 12.90 15.57 -34.59
N LEU A 237 13.74 16.60 -34.57
CA LEU A 237 14.19 17.31 -35.78
C LEU A 237 15.63 17.00 -36.17
N GLU A 238 16.50 16.75 -35.20
CA GLU A 238 17.92 16.52 -35.46
C GLU A 238 18.29 15.15 -34.94
N ASN A 239 18.88 14.29 -35.78
CA ASN A 239 19.41 12.99 -35.36
C ASN A 239 20.60 13.09 -34.38
N ASN A 240 20.79 14.25 -33.73
CA ASN A 240 21.83 14.54 -32.76
C ASN A 240 21.60 13.73 -31.47
N THR A 241 22.65 13.07 -31.00
CA THR A 241 22.68 12.44 -29.68
C THR A 241 23.00 13.51 -28.64
N PRO A 242 22.21 13.65 -27.56
CA PRO A 242 22.50 14.66 -26.55
C PRO A 242 23.78 14.31 -25.78
N ASP A 243 24.43 15.33 -25.20
CA ASP A 243 25.59 15.14 -24.31
C ASP A 243 25.17 14.59 -22.93
N GLU A 244 23.94 14.87 -22.50
CA GLU A 244 23.37 14.43 -21.23
C GLU A 244 21.99 13.77 -21.41
N PRO A 245 21.62 12.80 -20.55
CA PRO A 245 20.34 12.11 -20.67
C PRO A 245 19.18 13.10 -20.39
N PRO A 246 18.19 13.24 -21.29
CA PRO A 246 17.09 14.16 -21.08
C PRO A 246 16.19 13.69 -19.92
N CYS A 247 15.68 14.67 -19.17
CA CYS A 247 14.72 14.47 -18.09
C CYS A 247 13.30 14.75 -18.61
N VAL A 248 12.42 13.74 -18.62
CA VAL A 248 11.04 13.82 -19.11
C VAL A 248 9.99 13.65 -18.00
N ILE A 249 10.43 13.68 -16.74
CA ILE A 249 9.57 13.43 -15.56
C ILE A 249 8.30 14.29 -15.51
N ASP A 250 8.40 15.57 -15.89
CA ASP A 250 7.25 16.49 -15.92
C ASP A 250 6.19 15.98 -16.89
N ARG A 251 6.65 15.58 -18.07
CA ARG A 251 5.77 15.12 -19.15
C ARG A 251 5.19 13.74 -18.86
N LEU A 252 5.94 12.87 -18.19
CA LEU A 252 5.41 11.61 -17.68
C LEU A 252 4.31 11.83 -16.66
N CYS A 253 4.49 12.80 -15.75
CA CYS A 253 3.46 13.13 -14.77
C CYS A 253 2.20 13.69 -15.45
N GLU A 254 2.34 14.59 -16.43
CA GLU A 254 1.21 15.14 -17.18
C GLU A 254 0.42 14.08 -17.97
N LEU A 255 1.12 13.14 -18.62
CA LEU A 255 0.48 12.13 -19.47
C LEU A 255 -0.15 10.99 -18.67
N HIS A 256 0.40 10.69 -17.49
CA HIS A 256 0.08 9.48 -16.74
C HIS A 256 -0.34 9.77 -15.29
N ASP A 257 -1.05 10.87 -15.05
CA ASP A 257 -1.64 11.22 -13.73
C ASP A 257 -0.61 11.28 -12.56
N GLY A 258 0.63 11.64 -12.84
CA GLY A 258 1.68 11.85 -11.83
C GLY A 258 1.60 13.24 -11.18
N LEU A 259 2.19 13.36 -9.99
CA LEU A 259 2.26 14.63 -9.25
C LEU A 259 3.68 15.17 -9.40
N VAL A 260 3.83 16.20 -10.23
CA VAL A 260 5.14 16.74 -10.65
C VAL A 260 6.05 17.08 -9.47
N VAL A 261 5.51 17.76 -8.45
CA VAL A 261 6.31 18.20 -7.29
C VAL A 261 6.79 17.01 -6.46
N GLU A 262 5.91 16.04 -6.19
CA GLU A 262 6.24 14.83 -5.41
C GLU A 262 7.25 13.96 -6.19
N ALA A 263 7.03 13.77 -7.49
CA ALA A 263 7.93 12.99 -8.35
C ALA A 263 9.32 13.62 -8.44
N LYS A 264 9.41 14.95 -8.57
CA LYS A 264 10.69 15.67 -8.54
C LYS A 264 11.37 15.54 -7.17
N GLY A 265 10.63 15.63 -6.08
CA GLY A 265 11.16 15.43 -4.73
C GLY A 265 11.76 14.03 -4.53
N ILE A 266 11.03 12.98 -4.93
CA ILE A 266 11.53 11.59 -4.90
C ILE A 266 12.76 11.44 -5.78
N LYS A 267 12.73 12.01 -6.99
CA LYS A 267 13.84 11.94 -7.94
C LYS A 267 15.11 12.56 -7.37
N GLU A 268 15.02 13.76 -6.81
CA GLU A 268 16.17 14.54 -6.36
C GLU A 268 16.77 14.01 -5.06
N HIS A 269 15.93 13.74 -4.06
CA HIS A 269 16.39 13.46 -2.70
C HIS A 269 16.61 11.97 -2.41
N TYR A 270 15.99 11.07 -3.18
CA TYR A 270 16.03 9.62 -2.91
C TYR A 270 16.62 8.84 -4.09
N PHE A 271 16.04 9.01 -5.27
CA PHE A 271 16.40 8.20 -6.44
C PHE A 271 17.80 8.53 -6.96
N LYS A 272 18.11 9.80 -7.27
CA LYS A 272 19.43 10.20 -7.78
C LYS A 272 20.60 9.80 -6.86
N PRO A 273 20.56 10.07 -5.53
CA PRO A 273 21.62 9.63 -4.62
C PRO A 273 21.77 8.10 -4.58
N TYR A 274 20.67 7.36 -4.72
CA TYR A 274 20.71 5.90 -4.76
C TYR A 274 21.31 5.36 -6.05
N ILE A 275 20.89 5.88 -7.19
CA ILE A 275 21.46 5.50 -8.50
C ILE A 275 22.96 5.79 -8.54
N LYS A 276 23.42 6.91 -7.97
CA LYS A 276 24.85 7.21 -7.81
C LYS A 276 25.57 6.12 -7.00
N ARG A 277 25.01 5.68 -5.87
CA ARG A 277 25.56 4.56 -5.08
C ARG A 277 25.59 3.25 -5.86
N LEU A 278 24.62 2.98 -6.74
CA LEU A 278 24.64 1.80 -7.60
C LEU A 278 25.77 1.85 -8.64
N PHE A 279 26.10 3.03 -9.18
CA PHE A 279 27.27 3.20 -10.04
C PHE A 279 28.58 3.00 -9.27
N GLU A 280 28.69 3.56 -8.06
CA GLU A 280 29.87 3.41 -7.19
C GLU A 280 30.11 1.93 -6.82
N ARG A 281 29.04 1.16 -6.61
CA ARG A 281 29.11 -0.30 -6.37
C ARG A 281 29.30 -1.14 -7.63
N GLN A 282 29.41 -0.51 -8.81
CA GLN A 282 29.51 -1.18 -10.11
C GLN A 282 28.32 -2.12 -10.42
N LEU A 283 27.16 -1.88 -9.78
CA LEU A 283 25.91 -2.59 -10.08
C LEU A 283 25.24 -2.04 -11.34
N LEU A 284 25.46 -0.75 -11.62
CA LEU A 284 25.13 -0.08 -12.89
C LEU A 284 26.41 0.39 -13.58
N VAL A 285 26.38 0.49 -14.91
CA VAL A 285 27.48 1.06 -15.70
C VAL A 285 27.21 2.54 -15.96
N PHE A 286 28.19 3.40 -15.65
CA PHE A 286 28.12 4.87 -15.62
C PHE A 286 27.39 5.52 -16.80
N ASN A 287 27.42 4.87 -17.96
CA ASN A 287 26.55 5.17 -19.08
C ASN A 287 25.61 3.98 -19.30
N ILE A 288 24.33 4.11 -18.93
CA ILE A 288 23.33 3.08 -19.20
C ILE A 288 23.16 2.91 -20.73
N ALA A 289 23.55 3.90 -21.54
CA ALA A 289 23.61 3.74 -22.99
C ALA A 289 24.64 2.67 -23.43
N CYS A 290 25.71 2.49 -22.65
CA CYS A 290 26.71 1.44 -22.88
C CYS A 290 26.20 0.04 -22.52
N LEU A 291 25.10 -0.12 -21.75
CA LEU A 291 24.44 -1.43 -21.50
C LEU A 291 24.10 -2.15 -22.78
N TRP A 292 23.79 -1.34 -23.80
CA TRP A 292 23.24 -1.75 -25.08
C TRP A 292 24.32 -1.70 -26.18
N SER A 293 25.58 -1.47 -25.80
CA SER A 293 26.75 -1.53 -26.68
C SER A 293 27.40 -2.92 -26.65
N ASP A 294 27.97 -3.34 -27.78
CA ASP A 294 28.59 -4.68 -27.94
C ASP A 294 29.83 -4.92 -27.04
N ASN A 295 30.31 -3.90 -26.32
CA ASN A 295 31.61 -3.88 -25.65
C ASN A 295 31.57 -4.07 -24.11
N VAL A 296 30.41 -4.17 -23.47
CA VAL A 296 30.34 -4.30 -21.99
C VAL A 296 30.37 -5.77 -21.55
N CYS A 297 31.31 -6.11 -20.64
CA CYS A 297 31.67 -7.48 -20.26
C CYS A 297 30.54 -8.26 -19.56
N VAL A 298 29.68 -7.60 -18.78
CA VAL A 298 28.49 -8.18 -18.11
C VAL A 298 27.37 -7.14 -18.19
N PRO A 299 26.17 -7.44 -18.73
CA PRO A 299 25.07 -6.48 -18.70
C PRO A 299 24.61 -6.25 -17.25
N PRO A 300 24.56 -5.02 -16.74
CA PRO A 300 24.04 -4.63 -15.43
C PRO A 300 22.71 -5.24 -15.00
N SER A 301 21.89 -5.67 -15.97
CA SER A 301 20.73 -6.50 -15.67
C SER A 301 21.10 -7.76 -14.86
N LYS A 302 22.24 -8.41 -15.12
CA LYS A 302 22.68 -9.60 -14.35
C LYS A 302 23.14 -9.27 -12.94
N ALA A 303 23.84 -8.15 -12.74
CA ALA A 303 24.34 -7.74 -11.42
C ALA A 303 23.18 -7.39 -10.49
N ILE A 304 22.26 -6.54 -10.96
CA ILE A 304 21.04 -6.19 -10.20
C ILE A 304 20.17 -7.41 -9.96
N ASN A 305 19.99 -8.29 -10.97
CA ASN A 305 19.20 -9.50 -10.78
C ASN A 305 19.76 -10.40 -9.67
N ARG A 306 21.09 -10.52 -9.56
CA ARG A 306 21.75 -11.31 -8.52
C ARG A 306 21.54 -10.69 -7.14
N GLU A 307 21.77 -9.38 -7.00
CA GLU A 307 21.57 -8.67 -5.71
C GLU A 307 20.11 -8.74 -5.27
N TYR A 308 19.17 -8.58 -6.20
CA TYR A 308 17.74 -8.67 -5.90
C TYR A 308 17.33 -10.10 -5.53
N GLU A 309 17.85 -11.11 -6.22
CA GLU A 309 17.60 -12.52 -5.87
C GLU A 309 18.13 -12.84 -4.47
N GLU A 310 19.34 -12.41 -4.13
CA GLU A 310 19.88 -12.57 -2.78
C GLU A 310 19.02 -11.86 -1.72
N TYR A 311 18.55 -10.64 -2.01
CA TYR A 311 17.61 -9.93 -1.14
C TYR A 311 16.32 -10.74 -0.92
N VAL A 312 15.68 -11.23 -1.98
CA VAL A 312 14.42 -12.00 -1.89
C VAL A 312 14.62 -13.29 -1.08
N LEU A 313 15.74 -13.98 -1.24
CA LEU A 313 16.06 -15.18 -0.45
C LEU A 313 16.32 -14.84 1.02
N THR A 314 16.89 -13.66 1.30
CA THR A 314 17.13 -13.16 2.66
C THR A 314 15.84 -12.84 3.39
N VAL A 315 14.93 -12.10 2.73
CA VAL A 315 13.64 -11.73 3.36
C VAL A 315 12.61 -12.86 3.28
N GLY A 316 12.76 -13.82 2.36
CA GLY A 316 11.81 -14.92 2.14
C GLY A 316 10.43 -14.47 1.64
N ASP A 317 10.36 -13.30 1.03
CA ASP A 317 9.14 -12.73 0.46
C ASP A 317 8.88 -13.30 -0.95
N PHE A 318 7.85 -12.82 -1.64
CA PHE A 318 7.63 -13.17 -3.05
C PHE A 318 8.56 -12.37 -3.95
N ASP A 319 9.02 -13.01 -5.03
CA ASP A 319 9.78 -12.36 -6.09
C ASP A 319 8.85 -11.49 -6.94
N GLU A 320 8.95 -10.17 -6.82
CA GLU A 320 8.13 -9.24 -7.59
C GLU A 320 8.40 -9.31 -9.10
N ARG A 321 9.42 -10.02 -9.57
CA ARG A 321 9.60 -10.30 -11.00
C ARG A 321 8.61 -11.33 -11.53
N VAL A 322 7.80 -11.96 -10.67
CA VAL A 322 6.71 -12.87 -11.07
C VAL A 322 5.79 -12.26 -12.13
N PHE A 323 5.56 -10.93 -12.08
CA PHE A 323 4.76 -10.22 -13.08
C PHE A 323 5.34 -10.25 -14.50
N LEU A 324 6.64 -10.52 -14.65
CA LEU A 324 7.33 -10.62 -15.95
C LEU A 324 7.25 -12.03 -16.58
N GLY A 325 6.73 -13.02 -15.85
CA GLY A 325 6.69 -14.42 -16.27
C GLY A 325 5.61 -14.71 -17.32
N ALA A 326 5.83 -15.73 -18.15
CA ALA A 326 4.80 -16.20 -19.10
C ALA A 326 3.57 -16.79 -18.38
N ASP A 327 3.79 -17.38 -17.21
CA ASP A 327 2.76 -18.00 -16.37
C ASP A 327 2.30 -17.07 -15.24
N ALA A 328 2.55 -15.75 -15.36
CA ALA A 328 2.23 -14.77 -14.32
C ALA A 328 0.76 -14.83 -13.90
N ASP A 329 -0.17 -14.98 -14.86
CA ASP A 329 -1.60 -15.08 -14.57
C ASP A 329 -1.94 -16.27 -13.65
N GLU A 330 -1.27 -17.40 -13.83
CA GLU A 330 -1.47 -18.62 -13.03
C GLU A 330 -0.79 -18.48 -11.65
N GLU A 331 0.46 -18.00 -11.62
CA GLU A 331 1.23 -17.82 -10.37
C GLU A 331 0.63 -16.73 -9.46
N ILE A 332 0.05 -15.68 -10.04
CA ILE A 332 -0.60 -14.59 -9.30
C ILE A 332 -2.05 -14.97 -8.94
N GLY A 333 -2.75 -15.62 -9.87
CA GLY A 333 -4.19 -15.89 -9.78
C GLY A 333 -5.05 -14.80 -10.44
N THR A 334 -4.58 -14.19 -11.52
CA THR A 334 -5.36 -13.25 -12.34
C THR A 334 -5.97 -13.94 -13.57
N PRO A 335 -7.21 -13.63 -13.98
CA PRO A 335 -7.80 -14.23 -15.17
C PRO A 335 -6.99 -13.86 -16.42
N ARG A 336 -6.63 -14.86 -17.26
CA ARG A 336 -6.03 -14.62 -18.59
C ARG A 336 -6.88 -13.61 -19.37
N LYS A 337 -6.24 -12.55 -19.89
CA LYS A 337 -6.82 -11.68 -20.93
C LYS A 337 -7.35 -12.58 -22.05
N ALA A 338 -8.62 -12.40 -22.42
CA ALA A 338 -9.37 -13.36 -23.25
C ALA A 338 -8.64 -13.72 -24.56
N ALA A 339 -8.38 -15.02 -24.75
CA ALA A 339 -8.24 -15.63 -26.06
C ALA A 339 -9.54 -16.38 -26.40
N PRO A 340 -9.97 -16.41 -27.67
CA PRO A 340 -11.26 -16.98 -28.05
C PRO A 340 -11.21 -18.51 -28.06
N GLU A 341 -11.93 -19.12 -27.11
CA GLU A 341 -12.63 -20.43 -27.13
C GLU A 341 -12.47 -21.19 -25.80
N PRO A 342 -13.56 -21.50 -25.06
CA PRO A 342 -13.49 -22.36 -23.89
C PRO A 342 -13.98 -23.79 -24.16
N ARG A 343 -13.24 -24.78 -23.62
CA ARG A 343 -13.76 -26.14 -23.35
C ARG A 343 -14.53 -26.14 -22.02
N ALA A 344 -15.63 -26.89 -21.96
CA ALA A 344 -16.65 -26.83 -20.90
C ALA A 344 -16.17 -27.14 -19.45
N CYS A 345 -15.00 -27.75 -19.24
CA CYS A 345 -14.50 -28.10 -17.89
C CYS A 345 -13.78 -26.98 -17.13
N GLN A 346 -13.47 -25.82 -17.73
CA GLN A 346 -12.67 -24.76 -17.08
C GLN A 346 -13.49 -23.59 -16.50
N LEU A 347 -14.82 -23.64 -16.60
CA LEU A 347 -15.69 -22.52 -16.20
C LEU A 347 -15.78 -22.34 -14.67
N SER A 348 -15.77 -23.42 -13.89
CA SER A 348 -15.89 -23.37 -12.42
C SER A 348 -14.65 -22.79 -11.73
N ALA A 349 -13.45 -23.23 -12.13
CA ALA A 349 -12.19 -22.70 -11.62
C ALA A 349 -12.01 -21.21 -11.98
N ARG A 350 -12.42 -20.81 -13.20
CA ARG A 350 -12.36 -19.42 -13.65
C ARG A 350 -13.31 -18.50 -12.88
N MET A 351 -14.55 -18.93 -12.63
CA MET A 351 -15.50 -18.19 -11.79
C MET A 351 -15.01 -18.03 -10.35
N GLN A 352 -14.33 -19.04 -9.80
CA GLN A 352 -13.76 -18.97 -8.45
C GLN A 352 -12.57 -18.01 -8.36
N VAL A 353 -11.72 -17.95 -9.39
CA VAL A 353 -10.58 -17.02 -9.45
C VAL A 353 -11.04 -15.58 -9.69
N GLU A 354 -12.01 -15.35 -10.58
CA GLU A 354 -12.65 -14.04 -10.78
C GLU A 354 -13.31 -13.53 -9.50
N SER A 355 -14.07 -14.38 -8.79
CA SER A 355 -14.65 -14.04 -7.50
C SER A 355 -13.59 -13.74 -6.43
N ASN A 356 -12.49 -14.51 -6.38
CA ASN A 356 -11.42 -14.29 -5.40
C ASN A 356 -10.65 -12.99 -5.66
N LEU A 357 -10.30 -12.67 -6.91
CA LEU A 357 -9.61 -11.43 -7.26
C LEU A 357 -10.50 -10.21 -7.00
N GLN A 358 -11.77 -10.30 -7.41
CA GLN A 358 -12.73 -9.22 -7.24
C GLN A 358 -13.05 -9.01 -5.75
N GLN A 359 -13.27 -10.07 -4.97
CA GLN A 359 -13.39 -9.95 -3.50
C GLN A 359 -12.11 -9.45 -2.83
N HIS A 360 -10.92 -9.86 -3.28
CA HIS A 360 -9.63 -9.44 -2.70
C HIS A 360 -9.43 -7.93 -2.84
N PHE A 361 -9.71 -7.38 -4.02
CA PHE A 361 -9.60 -5.95 -4.27
C PHE A 361 -10.83 -5.14 -3.84
N GLU A 362 -12.06 -5.67 -3.86
CA GLU A 362 -13.27 -4.96 -3.42
C GLU A 362 -13.36 -4.83 -1.90
N LYS A 363 -13.02 -5.90 -1.14
CA LYS A 363 -12.92 -5.86 0.34
C LYS A 363 -11.86 -4.90 0.86
N LYS A 364 -10.98 -4.39 -0.03
CA LYS A 364 -9.87 -3.47 0.32
C LYS A 364 -9.93 -2.11 -0.39
N ARG A 365 -10.56 -2.00 -1.57
CA ARG A 365 -10.99 -0.71 -2.17
C ARG A 365 -11.95 0.03 -1.24
N THR A 366 -12.68 -0.74 -0.44
CA THR A 366 -13.38 -0.26 0.73
C THR A 366 -12.57 -0.70 1.94
N LEU A 367 -11.92 0.22 2.64
CA LEU A 367 -11.42 -0.01 4.01
C LEU A 367 -12.58 -0.17 5.03
N ALA A 368 -13.78 -0.52 4.55
CA ALA A 368 -15.02 -0.50 5.30
C ALA A 368 -15.88 -1.72 4.90
N PRO A 369 -16.40 -2.51 5.85
CA PRO A 369 -17.44 -3.48 5.56
C PRO A 369 -18.67 -2.76 4.97
N SER A 370 -19.31 -3.39 4.01
CA SER A 370 -20.52 -2.87 3.37
C SER A 370 -21.68 -2.94 4.37
N THR A 371 -22.02 -1.84 5.02
CA THR A 371 -23.28 -1.72 5.77
C THR A 371 -24.32 -0.97 4.94
N PRO A 372 -25.62 -1.29 5.09
CA PRO A 372 -26.64 -0.92 4.09
C PRO A 372 -27.08 0.56 4.12
N LEU A 373 -26.52 1.41 4.99
CA LEU A 373 -27.24 2.60 5.48
C LEU A 373 -26.51 3.94 5.31
N THR A 374 -25.46 4.03 4.50
CA THR A 374 -24.89 5.34 4.12
C THR A 374 -25.97 6.14 3.36
N GLY A 375 -26.23 7.39 3.75
CA GLY A 375 -27.28 8.28 3.22
C GLY A 375 -27.25 8.52 1.70
N ARG A 376 -27.61 7.50 0.92
CA ARG A 376 -27.62 7.47 -0.56
C ARG A 376 -28.52 8.54 -1.19
N ARG A 377 -29.40 9.19 -0.40
CA ARG A 377 -30.36 10.20 -0.90
C ARG A 377 -29.70 11.47 -1.45
N TYR A 378 -28.40 11.70 -1.22
CA TYR A 378 -27.70 12.89 -1.72
C TYR A 378 -26.66 12.62 -2.82
N LEU A 379 -26.50 11.38 -3.31
CA LEU A 379 -25.39 11.01 -4.18
C LEU A 379 -25.88 10.60 -5.58
N LYS A 380 -25.65 11.47 -6.59
CA LYS A 380 -25.70 11.06 -8.00
C LYS A 380 -24.45 10.22 -8.29
N GLU A 381 -24.66 8.94 -8.57
CA GLU A 381 -23.60 7.99 -8.86
C GLU A 381 -23.15 8.16 -10.32
N LYS A 382 -21.90 8.57 -10.52
CA LYS A 382 -21.22 8.48 -11.81
C LYS A 382 -19.94 7.69 -11.57
N GLU A 383 -20.03 6.36 -11.63
CA GLU A 383 -18.87 5.49 -11.57
C GLU A 383 -18.06 5.67 -12.85
N LEU A 384 -17.04 6.51 -12.78
CA LEU A 384 -15.95 6.48 -13.74
C LEU A 384 -15.01 5.35 -13.32
N LEU A 385 -14.62 4.49 -14.26
CA LEU A 385 -13.64 3.42 -14.06
C LEU A 385 -12.25 4.03 -13.85
N VAL A 386 -11.98 4.53 -12.64
CA VAL A 386 -10.69 5.13 -12.25
C VAL A 386 -9.78 4.05 -11.66
N THR A 387 -8.52 4.00 -12.12
CA THR A 387 -7.52 3.07 -11.57
C THR A 387 -7.15 3.43 -10.13
N PRO A 388 -6.71 2.49 -9.26
CA PRO A 388 -6.32 2.81 -7.89
C PRO A 388 -5.23 3.89 -7.77
N VAL A 389 -4.24 3.88 -8.67
CA VAL A 389 -3.21 4.94 -8.72
C VAL A 389 -3.84 6.30 -9.02
N SER A 390 -4.65 6.39 -10.10
CA SER A 390 -5.30 7.66 -10.47
C SER A 390 -6.24 8.15 -9.37
N SER A 391 -6.92 7.24 -8.65
CA SER A 391 -7.76 7.59 -7.50
C SER A 391 -6.93 8.15 -6.33
N ALA A 392 -5.79 7.53 -6.03
CA ALA A 392 -4.90 7.98 -4.97
C ALA A 392 -4.23 9.33 -5.32
N THR A 393 -3.73 9.49 -6.54
CA THR A 393 -3.12 10.77 -6.98
C THR A 393 -4.15 11.89 -7.08
N GLN A 394 -5.39 11.59 -7.48
CA GLN A 394 -6.49 12.56 -7.44
C GLN A 394 -6.84 12.98 -6.01
N SER A 395 -6.82 12.05 -5.06
CA SER A 395 -7.06 12.36 -3.64
C SER A 395 -6.00 13.33 -3.09
N VAL A 396 -4.72 13.07 -3.38
CA VAL A 396 -3.62 13.98 -3.01
C VAL A 396 -3.73 15.32 -3.75
N SER A 397 -4.04 15.32 -5.04
CA SER A 397 -4.23 16.55 -5.82
C SER A 397 -5.36 17.41 -5.25
N ARG A 398 -6.46 16.77 -4.81
CA ARG A 398 -7.57 17.47 -4.15
C ARG A 398 -7.14 18.09 -2.83
N LEU A 399 -6.40 17.35 -2.00
CA LEU A 399 -5.83 17.88 -0.77
C LEU A 399 -4.90 19.09 -1.05
N GLN A 400 -4.01 18.98 -2.03
CA GLN A 400 -3.11 20.06 -2.44
C GLN A 400 -3.88 21.30 -2.92
N SER A 401 -4.98 21.10 -3.66
CA SER A 401 -5.89 22.18 -4.07
C SER A 401 -6.52 22.89 -2.87
N MET A 402 -6.91 22.16 -1.82
CA MET A 402 -7.54 22.74 -0.61
C MET A 402 -6.58 23.65 0.17
N VAL A 403 -5.29 23.32 0.17
CA VAL A 403 -4.24 24.04 0.91
C VAL A 403 -3.45 25.03 0.04
N SER A 404 -3.71 25.07 -1.27
CA SER A 404 -2.97 25.92 -2.20
C SER A 404 -3.06 27.40 -1.84
N GLY A 405 -1.92 28.09 -1.84
CA GLY A 405 -1.82 29.52 -1.51
C GLY A 405 -1.95 29.85 -0.02
N LEU A 406 -2.18 28.86 0.85
CA LEU A 406 -2.30 29.05 2.29
C LEU A 406 -0.97 28.80 3.02
N ARG A 407 -0.87 29.27 4.26
CA ARG A 407 0.33 29.18 5.10
C ARG A 407 0.10 28.24 6.28
N SER A 408 1.16 27.67 6.83
CA SER A 408 1.14 26.87 8.07
C SER A 408 1.07 27.76 9.32
N ALA A 409 0.26 28.81 9.27
CA ALA A 409 0.09 29.81 10.32
C ALA A 409 -1.32 30.43 10.22
N PRO A 410 -1.85 31.01 11.31
CA PRO A 410 -3.11 31.74 11.26
C PRO A 410 -3.09 32.83 10.18
N SER A 411 -4.20 32.97 9.44
CA SER A 411 -4.37 34.09 8.51
C SER A 411 -4.58 35.40 9.27
N GLU A 412 -4.49 36.54 8.57
CA GLU A 412 -4.83 37.82 9.19
C GLU A 412 -6.29 37.84 9.69
N ALA A 413 -7.23 37.23 8.96
CA ALA A 413 -8.63 37.16 9.38
C ALA A 413 -8.80 36.37 10.68
N LEU A 414 -8.13 35.22 10.78
CA LEU A 414 -8.15 34.41 12.01
C LEU A 414 -7.46 35.14 13.17
N MET A 415 -6.38 35.87 12.92
CA MET A 415 -5.72 36.71 13.93
C MET A 415 -6.64 37.82 14.45
N GLN A 416 -7.48 38.42 13.61
CA GLN A 416 -8.47 39.40 14.06
C GLN A 416 -9.55 38.77 14.95
N ILE A 417 -9.99 37.55 14.63
CA ILE A 417 -10.92 36.79 15.50
C ILE A 417 -10.29 36.56 16.87
N PHE A 418 -9.04 36.13 16.94
CA PHE A 418 -8.34 35.91 18.21
C PHE A 418 -8.23 37.17 19.05
N LYS A 419 -7.86 38.30 18.43
CA LYS A 419 -7.78 39.61 19.12
C LYS A 419 -9.12 40.14 19.61
N SER A 420 -10.23 39.71 18.99
CA SER A 420 -11.58 40.08 19.43
C SER A 420 -12.08 39.31 20.66
N CYS A 421 -11.39 38.24 21.04
CA CYS A 421 -11.72 37.45 22.23
C CYS A 421 -11.30 38.18 23.50
N SER A 422 -12.06 38.01 24.59
CA SER A 422 -11.73 38.62 25.88
C SER A 422 -10.38 38.16 26.43
N ARG A 423 -9.95 36.95 26.06
CA ARG A 423 -8.66 36.35 26.36
C ARG A 423 -8.06 35.89 25.04
N ASP A 424 -6.87 36.39 24.70
CA ASP A 424 -6.20 36.08 23.44
C ASP A 424 -5.66 34.63 23.46
N PRO A 425 -6.18 33.72 22.62
CA PRO A 425 -5.79 32.31 22.62
C PRO A 425 -4.55 32.01 21.76
N ILE A 426 -3.96 33.00 21.08
CA ILE A 426 -2.88 32.78 20.07
C ILE A 426 -1.75 31.92 20.62
N VAL A 427 -1.16 32.32 21.75
CA VAL A 427 0.01 31.64 22.31
C VAL A 427 -0.31 30.20 22.68
N ALA A 428 -1.47 29.97 23.30
CA ALA A 428 -1.92 28.63 23.69
C ALA A 428 -2.16 27.74 22.45
N ILE A 429 -2.81 28.27 21.41
CA ILE A 429 -3.08 27.54 20.17
C ILE A 429 -1.77 27.18 19.46
N LEU A 430 -0.86 28.13 19.27
CA LEU A 430 0.43 27.89 18.62
C LEU A 430 1.27 26.85 19.38
N SER A 431 1.31 26.95 20.71
CA SER A 431 2.01 25.98 21.55
C SER A 431 1.39 24.58 21.40
N ARG A 432 0.06 24.47 21.41
CA ARG A 432 -0.65 23.20 21.28
C ARG A 432 -0.40 22.54 19.91
N VAL A 433 -0.51 23.30 18.82
CA VAL A 433 -0.21 22.82 17.45
C VAL A 433 1.21 22.29 17.36
N LYS A 434 2.19 23.02 17.93
CA LYS A 434 3.58 22.59 17.98
C LYS A 434 3.76 21.26 18.72
N THR A 435 3.20 21.13 19.93
CA THR A 435 3.31 19.90 20.74
C THR A 435 2.65 18.70 20.03
N LEU A 436 1.48 18.89 19.42
CA LEU A 436 0.82 17.85 18.63
C LEU A 436 1.66 17.44 17.42
N GLY A 437 2.27 18.41 16.72
CA GLY A 437 3.16 18.14 15.59
C GLY A 437 4.42 17.39 15.98
N GLU A 438 5.04 17.72 17.11
CA GLU A 438 6.19 16.96 17.66
C GLU A 438 5.79 15.53 18.02
N THR A 439 4.64 15.35 18.68
CA THR A 439 4.11 14.03 19.05
C THR A 439 3.84 13.18 17.80
N PHE A 440 3.21 13.75 16.78
CA PHE A 440 2.95 13.08 15.51
C PHE A 440 4.26 12.65 14.84
N LYS A 441 5.22 13.57 14.68
CA LYS A 441 6.49 13.27 14.01
C LYS A 441 7.25 12.15 14.73
N GLN A 442 7.34 12.20 16.06
CA GLN A 442 7.99 11.15 16.86
C GLN A 442 7.35 9.77 16.63
N HIS A 443 6.03 9.66 16.65
CA HIS A 443 5.35 8.38 16.43
C HIS A 443 5.35 7.95 14.96
N TYR A 444 5.38 8.90 14.02
CA TYR A 444 5.46 8.60 12.59
C TYR A 444 6.84 8.05 12.21
N THR A 445 7.91 8.49 12.86
CA THR A 445 9.28 8.02 12.58
C THR A 445 9.72 6.84 13.45
N LYS A 446 8.97 6.50 14.49
CA LYS A 446 9.31 5.41 15.41
C LYS A 446 8.93 4.06 14.82
N ASP A 447 9.86 3.11 14.88
CA ASP A 447 9.57 1.70 14.64
C ASP A 447 8.65 1.15 15.73
N SER A 448 7.56 0.52 15.33
CA SER A 448 6.63 -0.21 16.20
C SER A 448 6.56 -1.68 15.82
N GLU A 449 6.07 -2.53 16.72
CA GLU A 449 5.87 -3.97 16.46
C GLU A 449 4.94 -4.24 15.27
N GLU A 450 4.05 -3.29 14.96
CA GLU A 450 3.07 -3.39 13.87
C GLU A 450 3.56 -2.74 12.57
N LEU A 451 4.15 -1.54 12.68
CA LEU A 451 4.51 -0.67 11.55
C LEU A 451 5.95 -0.15 11.69
N PRO A 452 6.79 -0.27 10.66
CA PRO A 452 8.10 0.39 10.64
C PRO A 452 7.94 1.92 10.61
N GLY A 453 8.90 2.60 11.23
CA GLY A 453 9.05 4.04 11.21
C GLY A 453 9.27 4.54 9.79
N SER A 454 8.66 5.67 9.46
CA SER A 454 8.86 6.34 8.17
C SER A 454 9.88 7.46 8.30
N HIS A 455 10.44 7.95 7.19
CA HIS A 455 11.44 9.03 7.22
C HIS A 455 10.86 10.36 7.73
N MET A 456 11.69 11.16 8.40
CA MET A 456 11.30 12.44 9.00
C MET A 456 10.70 13.41 7.98
N ASP A 457 11.28 13.51 6.78
CA ASP A 457 10.78 14.42 5.72
C ASP A 457 9.31 14.16 5.36
N PHE A 458 8.88 12.89 5.34
CA PHE A 458 7.48 12.57 5.08
C PHE A 458 6.61 13.01 6.27
N ALA A 459 7.06 12.78 7.50
CA ALA A 459 6.36 13.24 8.70
C ALA A 459 6.20 14.77 8.68
N GLU A 460 7.25 15.51 8.33
CA GLU A 460 7.21 16.97 8.22
C GLU A 460 6.26 17.43 7.11
N ASN A 461 6.30 16.79 5.93
CA ASN A 461 5.39 17.13 4.84
C ASN A 461 3.92 16.86 5.22
N ARG A 462 3.61 15.70 5.80
CA ARG A 462 2.24 15.37 6.24
C ARG A 462 1.78 16.32 7.34
N MET A 463 2.63 16.65 8.31
CA MET A 463 2.29 17.60 9.36
C MET A 463 2.04 18.99 8.79
N LYS A 464 2.90 19.48 7.88
CA LYS A 464 2.73 20.79 7.26
C LYS A 464 1.39 20.92 6.54
N LEU A 465 0.98 19.91 5.77
CA LEU A 465 -0.33 19.89 5.11
C LEU A 465 -1.47 19.94 6.14
N ALA A 466 -1.34 19.19 7.24
CA ALA A 466 -2.33 19.18 8.31
C ALA A 466 -2.40 20.49 9.08
N GLU A 467 -1.28 21.18 9.32
CA GLU A 467 -1.25 22.51 9.96
C GLU A 467 -1.96 23.56 9.11
N ILE A 468 -1.69 23.58 7.79
CA ILE A 468 -2.36 24.48 6.87
C ILE A 468 -3.87 24.22 6.89
N LEU A 469 -4.27 22.95 6.80
CA LEU A 469 -5.67 22.54 6.86
C LEU A 469 -6.30 22.92 8.20
N TYR A 470 -5.61 22.69 9.31
CA TYR A 470 -6.08 23.03 10.65
C TYR A 470 -6.42 24.52 10.79
N TYR A 471 -5.53 25.42 10.38
CA TYR A 471 -5.81 26.86 10.46
C TYR A 471 -6.95 27.28 9.53
N LYS A 472 -7.02 26.71 8.32
CA LYS A 472 -8.12 26.94 7.38
C LYS A 472 -9.46 26.52 7.98
N ILE A 473 -9.56 25.29 8.52
CA ILE A 473 -10.80 24.79 9.11
C ILE A 473 -11.15 25.57 10.36
N LEU A 474 -10.18 25.86 11.23
CA LEU A 474 -10.42 26.66 12.42
C LEU A 474 -11.01 28.03 12.07
N GLU A 475 -10.46 28.71 11.05
CA GLU A 475 -11.01 29.97 10.55
C GLU A 475 -12.45 29.82 10.05
N ASN A 476 -12.74 28.79 9.25
CA ASN A 476 -14.08 28.54 8.75
C ASN A 476 -15.08 28.27 9.89
N VAL A 477 -14.70 27.46 10.87
CA VAL A 477 -15.54 27.16 12.05
C VAL A 477 -15.79 28.44 12.85
N MET A 478 -14.75 29.24 13.13
CA MET A 478 -14.90 30.48 13.89
C MET A 478 -15.70 31.54 13.13
N ALA A 479 -15.57 31.63 11.81
CA ALA A 479 -16.36 32.55 10.99
C ALA A 479 -17.85 32.17 11.01
N GLN A 480 -18.17 30.86 10.94
CA GLN A 480 -19.54 30.36 11.08
C GLN A 480 -20.10 30.62 12.48
N GLU A 481 -19.28 30.39 13.51
CA GLU A 481 -19.68 30.55 14.90
C GLU A 481 -19.88 32.02 15.29
N THR A 482 -19.04 32.93 14.78
CA THR A 482 -19.21 34.39 14.95
C THR A 482 -20.59 34.86 14.46
N ARG A 483 -21.02 34.34 13.30
CA ARG A 483 -22.35 34.63 12.74
C ARG A 483 -23.46 34.05 13.60
N ARG A 484 -23.31 32.80 14.08
CA ARG A 484 -24.29 32.11 14.93
C ARG A 484 -24.47 32.79 16.29
N LEU A 485 -23.36 33.21 16.89
CA LEU A 485 -23.32 33.81 18.22
C LEU A 485 -23.59 35.33 18.21
N HIS A 486 -23.76 35.95 17.05
CA HIS A 486 -23.98 37.40 16.90
C HIS A 486 -22.88 38.25 17.58
N GLY A 487 -21.62 37.84 17.43
CA GLY A 487 -20.47 38.58 17.97
C GLY A 487 -20.25 38.44 19.47
N LYS A 488 -20.85 37.45 20.15
CA LYS A 488 -20.45 37.11 21.52
C LYS A 488 -19.02 36.59 21.58
N ASP A 489 -18.39 36.76 22.74
CA ASP A 489 -17.05 36.29 23.02
C ASP A 489 -16.91 34.77 22.81
N MET A 490 -15.83 34.36 22.14
CA MET A 490 -15.53 32.97 21.80
C MET A 490 -14.35 32.41 22.60
N ALA A 491 -13.81 33.15 23.58
CA ALA A 491 -12.62 32.73 24.34
C ALA A 491 -12.80 31.34 24.97
N VAL A 492 -13.97 31.07 25.58
CA VAL A 492 -14.27 29.78 26.21
C VAL A 492 -14.20 28.62 25.22
N LEU A 493 -14.60 28.83 23.96
CA LEU A 493 -14.56 27.82 22.91
C LEU A 493 -13.13 27.58 22.42
N LEU A 494 -12.38 28.66 22.18
CA LEU A 494 -10.99 28.63 21.70
C LEU A 494 -9.97 28.20 22.78
N GLU A 495 -10.37 28.15 24.03
CA GLU A 495 -9.57 27.60 25.12
C GLU A 495 -9.70 26.07 25.25
N GLN A 496 -10.69 25.44 24.61
CA GLN A 496 -10.94 24.01 24.76
C GLN A 496 -9.84 23.15 24.11
N ASP A 497 -8.94 22.59 24.92
CA ASP A 497 -7.88 21.68 24.46
C ASP A 497 -8.41 20.53 23.60
N ILE A 498 -9.50 19.90 24.05
CA ILE A 498 -10.08 18.74 23.40
C ILE A 498 -10.58 19.06 21.98
N PHE A 499 -11.07 20.27 21.75
CA PHE A 499 -11.52 20.73 20.44
C PHE A 499 -10.33 20.83 19.47
N HIS A 500 -9.27 21.51 19.88
CA HIS A 500 -8.08 21.70 19.05
C HIS A 500 -7.35 20.37 18.77
N CYS A 501 -7.21 19.50 19.78
CA CYS A 501 -6.63 18.18 19.60
C CYS A 501 -7.45 17.33 18.63
N SER A 502 -8.78 17.34 18.76
CA SER A 502 -9.68 16.60 17.86
C SER A 502 -9.61 17.16 16.43
N LEU A 503 -9.62 18.49 16.28
CA LEU A 503 -9.55 19.14 14.97
C LEU A 503 -8.22 18.82 14.27
N MET A 504 -7.09 18.91 14.97
CA MET A 504 -5.79 18.53 14.42
C MET A 504 -5.73 17.05 14.06
N ALA A 505 -6.25 16.16 14.92
CA ALA A 505 -6.32 14.73 14.62
C ALA A 505 -7.13 14.46 13.34
N CYS A 506 -8.26 15.16 13.16
CA CYS A 506 -9.10 15.04 11.97
C CYS A 506 -8.38 15.56 10.71
N CYS A 507 -7.63 16.67 10.82
CA CYS A 507 -6.79 17.17 9.72
C CYS A 507 -5.74 16.14 9.32
N LEU A 508 -5.02 15.57 10.29
CA LEU A 508 -4.02 14.54 10.05
C LEU A 508 -4.63 13.27 9.46
N GLU A 509 -5.80 12.85 9.93
CA GLU A 509 -6.52 11.68 9.37
C GLU A 509 -6.85 11.88 7.89
N VAL A 510 -7.36 13.05 7.50
CA VAL A 510 -7.63 13.38 6.09
C VAL A 510 -6.35 13.37 5.25
N VAL A 511 -5.25 13.91 5.77
CA VAL A 511 -3.94 13.90 5.08
C VAL A 511 -3.44 12.46 4.92
N LEU A 512 -3.47 11.65 5.98
CA LEU A 512 -3.03 10.25 5.95
C LEU A 512 -3.87 9.42 4.99
N PHE A 513 -5.20 9.62 4.99
CA PHE A 513 -6.11 8.98 4.07
C PHE A 513 -5.83 9.37 2.60
N ALA A 514 -5.60 10.67 2.33
CA ALA A 514 -5.32 11.13 0.98
C ALA A 514 -4.09 10.45 0.36
N TYR A 515 -3.05 10.22 1.17
CA TYR A 515 -1.85 9.50 0.78
C TYR A 515 -1.96 7.97 0.92
N SER A 516 -3.15 7.42 1.19
CA SER A 516 -3.36 5.97 1.37
C SER A 516 -2.40 5.35 2.40
N SER A 517 -2.16 6.06 3.52
CA SER A 517 -1.19 5.67 4.54
C SER A 517 -1.49 4.30 5.16
N GLN A 518 -0.46 3.64 5.67
CA GLN A 518 -0.60 2.45 6.51
C GLN A 518 -1.12 2.77 7.93
N ARG A 519 -0.95 4.02 8.36
CA ARG A 519 -1.41 4.53 9.65
C ARG A 519 -2.90 4.82 9.59
N THR A 520 -3.68 3.76 9.57
CA THR A 520 -5.14 3.81 9.48
C THR A 520 -5.76 4.16 10.84
N PHE A 521 -6.92 4.82 10.82
CA PHE A 521 -7.70 5.04 12.02
C PHE A 521 -7.91 3.72 12.81
N PRO A 522 -7.71 3.69 14.14
CA PRO A 522 -7.65 4.81 15.09
C PRO A 522 -6.23 5.29 15.42
N TRP A 523 -5.22 4.97 14.60
CA TRP A 523 -3.81 5.26 14.93
C TRP A 523 -3.57 6.70 15.39
N ILE A 524 -4.15 7.69 14.68
CA ILE A 524 -3.94 9.10 14.99
C ILE A 524 -4.51 9.52 16.35
N ILE A 525 -5.68 9.00 16.73
CA ILE A 525 -6.29 9.32 18.03
C ILE A 525 -5.59 8.58 19.17
N SER A 526 -5.04 7.39 18.89
CA SER A 526 -4.24 6.64 19.86
C SER A 526 -2.96 7.39 20.23
N ILE A 527 -2.21 7.94 19.27
CA ILE A 527 -0.96 8.67 19.55
C ILE A 527 -1.19 9.99 20.29
N PHE A 528 -2.34 10.63 20.06
CA PHE A 528 -2.75 11.85 20.77
C PHE A 528 -3.46 11.54 22.08
N LYS A 529 -3.64 10.26 22.44
CA LYS A 529 -4.40 9.81 23.62
C LYS A 529 -5.80 10.42 23.66
N LEU A 530 -6.40 10.60 22.48
CA LEU A 530 -7.69 11.22 22.30
C LEU A 530 -8.78 10.16 22.40
N ARG A 531 -9.76 10.38 23.30
CA ARG A 531 -10.88 9.46 23.48
C ARG A 531 -11.81 9.50 22.25
N PRO A 532 -12.20 8.35 21.67
CA PRO A 532 -13.10 8.27 20.52
C PRO A 532 -14.40 9.07 20.72
N PHE A 533 -14.98 9.00 21.92
CA PHE A 533 -16.20 9.73 22.30
C PHE A 533 -16.11 11.26 22.15
N TYR A 534 -14.92 11.84 22.30
CA TYR A 534 -14.74 13.27 22.07
C TYR A 534 -14.44 13.57 20.60
N PHE A 535 -13.72 12.68 19.93
CA PHE A 535 -13.32 12.83 18.55
C PHE A 535 -14.51 12.87 17.57
N PHE A 536 -15.47 11.95 17.67
CA PHE A 536 -16.53 11.85 16.63
C PHE A 536 -17.30 13.17 16.42
N LYS A 537 -17.45 13.99 17.46
CA LYS A 537 -18.13 15.28 17.37
C LYS A 537 -17.46 16.26 16.41
N VAL A 538 -16.13 16.20 16.27
CA VAL A 538 -15.41 17.10 15.36
C VAL A 538 -15.62 16.72 13.90
N ILE A 539 -15.96 15.45 13.61
CA ILE A 539 -16.11 14.96 12.23
C ILE A 539 -17.22 15.73 11.50
N GLU A 540 -18.39 15.85 12.11
CA GLU A 540 -19.51 16.60 11.52
C GLU A 540 -19.17 18.09 11.33
N VAL A 541 -18.51 18.69 12.33
CA VAL A 541 -18.05 20.10 12.25
C VAL A 541 -17.08 20.26 11.08
N PHE A 542 -16.10 19.36 10.97
CA PHE A 542 -15.09 19.37 9.92
C PHE A 542 -15.72 19.28 8.52
N ILE A 543 -16.60 18.30 8.30
CA ILE A 543 -17.28 18.10 7.01
C ILE A 543 -18.11 19.32 6.63
N ARG A 544 -18.80 19.93 7.60
CA ARG A 544 -19.64 21.13 7.35
C ARG A 544 -18.84 22.40 7.13
N SER A 545 -17.61 22.47 7.64
CA SER A 545 -16.74 23.65 7.51
C SER A 545 -15.81 23.59 6.30
N GLU A 546 -15.78 22.48 5.54
CA GLU A 546 -14.92 22.31 4.36
C GLU A 546 -15.66 21.70 3.16
N GLU A 547 -16.15 22.56 2.27
CA GLU A 547 -16.76 22.14 1.00
C GLU A 547 -15.73 21.57 0.00
N GLY A 548 -14.43 21.79 0.26
CA GLY A 548 -13.32 21.28 -0.55
C GLY A 548 -13.12 19.76 -0.44
N LEU A 549 -13.76 19.04 0.48
CA LEU A 549 -13.56 17.59 0.59
C LEU A 549 -14.05 16.82 -0.64
N SER A 550 -13.33 15.77 -1.01
CA SER A 550 -13.81 14.83 -2.03
C SER A 550 -14.90 13.91 -1.45
N ARG A 551 -15.71 13.31 -2.33
CA ARG A 551 -16.73 12.32 -1.92
C ARG A 551 -16.11 11.17 -1.10
N ASP A 552 -14.90 10.73 -1.47
CA ASP A 552 -14.24 9.62 -0.80
C ASP A 552 -13.66 10.04 0.57
N MET A 553 -13.17 11.28 0.70
CA MET A 553 -12.76 11.82 2.00
C MET A 553 -13.96 11.94 2.96
N VAL A 554 -15.11 12.41 2.48
CA VAL A 554 -16.34 12.48 3.29
C VAL A 554 -16.82 11.08 3.69
N LYS A 555 -16.83 10.13 2.75
CA LYS A 555 -17.17 8.72 3.06
C LYS A 555 -16.24 8.12 4.11
N HIS A 556 -14.94 8.38 4.01
CA HIS A 556 -13.94 7.92 4.98
C HIS A 556 -14.21 8.48 6.38
N LEU A 557 -14.42 9.78 6.48
CA LEU A 557 -14.74 10.43 7.76
C LEU A 557 -16.05 9.89 8.36
N ASN A 558 -17.10 9.70 7.56
CA ASN A 558 -18.35 9.09 8.03
C ASN A 558 -18.15 7.64 8.49
N SER A 559 -17.36 6.83 7.77
CA SER A 559 -17.02 5.46 8.20
C SER A 559 -16.27 5.46 9.55
N ILE A 560 -15.40 6.44 9.79
CA ILE A 560 -14.75 6.60 11.08
C ILE A 560 -15.77 6.98 12.17
N GLU A 561 -16.69 7.89 11.87
CA GLU A 561 -17.79 8.22 12.79
C GLU A 561 -18.61 6.97 13.15
N GLU A 562 -19.02 6.19 12.15
CA GLU A 562 -19.73 4.92 12.31
C GLU A 562 -18.93 3.93 13.19
N GLN A 563 -17.63 3.74 12.94
CA GLN A 563 -16.77 2.89 13.77
C GLN A 563 -16.73 3.34 15.24
N VAL A 564 -16.73 4.65 15.48
CA VAL A 564 -16.76 5.18 16.84
C VAL A 564 -18.11 4.90 17.50
N LEU A 565 -19.21 5.12 16.77
CA LEU A 565 -20.56 4.95 17.26
C LEU A 565 -20.98 3.48 17.43
N GLU A 566 -20.43 2.54 16.64
CA GLU A 566 -20.76 1.12 16.73
C GLU A 566 -20.00 0.42 17.87
N CYS A 567 -18.71 0.74 18.07
CA CYS A 567 -17.86 -0.03 18.99
C CYS A 567 -16.91 0.81 19.85
N ARG A 568 -16.20 1.81 19.29
CA ARG A 568 -15.07 2.42 20.02
C ARG A 568 -15.48 3.37 21.15
N ALA A 569 -16.67 3.96 21.08
CA ALA A 569 -17.21 4.76 22.18
C ALA A 569 -17.73 3.89 23.35
N TRP A 570 -17.81 2.57 23.18
CA TRP A 570 -18.42 1.62 24.12
C TRP A 570 -17.41 0.71 24.82
N THR A 571 -16.11 0.97 24.67
CA THR A 571 -15.08 0.22 25.39
C THR A 571 -15.24 0.41 26.90
N ALA A 572 -14.77 -0.57 27.68
CA ALA A 572 -14.92 -0.55 29.15
C ALA A 572 -14.28 0.69 29.80
N ASP A 573 -13.26 1.27 29.17
CA ASP A 573 -12.53 2.46 29.63
C ASP A 573 -13.04 3.78 29.02
N SER A 574 -14.23 3.77 28.41
CA SER A 574 -14.81 4.93 27.74
C SER A 574 -15.40 5.94 28.73
N VAL A 575 -15.15 7.23 28.46
CA VAL A 575 -15.76 8.38 29.14
C VAL A 575 -17.29 8.46 28.94
N LEU A 576 -17.84 7.67 28.01
CA LEU A 576 -19.29 7.51 27.87
C LEU A 576 -19.92 7.01 29.17
N TRP A 577 -19.26 6.09 29.87
CA TRP A 577 -19.75 5.52 31.12
C TRP A 577 -19.75 6.55 32.25
N GLU A 578 -18.71 7.38 32.33
CA GLU A 578 -18.66 8.52 33.27
C GLU A 578 -19.80 9.52 32.99
N ALA A 579 -20.05 9.83 31.72
CA ALA A 579 -21.12 10.74 31.32
C ALA A 579 -22.53 10.16 31.63
N LEU A 580 -22.70 8.84 31.51
CA LEU A 580 -23.92 8.15 31.90
C LEU A 580 -24.10 8.12 33.43
N GLU A 581 -23.04 7.88 34.17
CA GLU A 581 -23.07 7.89 35.64
C GLU A 581 -23.46 9.27 36.18
N GLN A 582 -22.89 10.34 35.61
CA GLN A 582 -23.29 11.73 35.90
C GLN A 582 -24.74 12.02 35.53
N ALA A 583 -25.29 11.30 34.55
CA ALA A 583 -26.70 11.35 34.17
C ALA A 583 -27.58 10.36 34.97
N HIS A 584 -27.12 9.87 36.12
CA HIS A 584 -27.79 8.88 36.97
C HIS A 584 -28.16 7.59 36.22
N ASN A 585 -27.28 7.13 35.33
CA ASN A 585 -27.46 5.96 34.47
C ASN A 585 -28.75 6.00 33.63
N LYS A 586 -29.29 7.19 33.39
CA LYS A 586 -30.47 7.36 32.54
C LYS A 586 -30.05 7.27 31.07
N VAL A 587 -30.41 6.16 30.44
CA VAL A 587 -30.20 5.97 29.00
C VAL A 587 -31.22 6.80 28.22
N PRO A 588 -30.79 7.68 27.29
CA PRO A 588 -31.70 8.51 26.53
C PRO A 588 -32.58 7.71 25.57
N THR A 589 -33.88 8.00 25.54
CA THR A 589 -34.84 7.40 24.59
C THR A 589 -34.94 8.23 23.31
N VAL A 590 -35.24 7.60 22.16
CA VAL A 590 -35.29 8.22 20.81
C VAL A 590 -36.06 9.55 20.74
N GLU A 591 -37.08 9.74 21.57
CA GLU A 591 -37.98 10.90 21.58
C GLU A 591 -37.51 12.08 22.44
N GLU A 592 -36.48 11.92 23.28
CA GLU A 592 -36.02 12.97 24.18
C GLU A 592 -35.28 14.09 23.43
N LYS A 593 -35.55 15.36 23.75
CA LYS A 593 -34.78 16.49 23.21
C LYS A 593 -33.40 16.53 23.86
N PHE A 594 -32.38 16.25 23.08
CA PHE A 594 -31.01 16.07 23.56
C PHE A 594 -30.20 17.37 23.55
N GLN A 595 -29.50 17.65 24.65
CA GLN A 595 -28.59 18.79 24.80
C GLN A 595 -27.16 18.36 25.20
N GLY A 596 -26.96 17.11 25.63
CA GLY A 596 -25.69 16.61 26.17
C GLY A 596 -24.86 15.74 25.21
N PRO A 597 -23.53 15.68 25.41
CA PRO A 597 -22.60 14.79 24.69
C PRO A 597 -23.03 13.33 24.53
N TYR A 598 -23.45 12.69 25.62
CA TYR A 598 -23.82 11.27 25.62
C TYR A 598 -25.12 11.04 24.85
N GLN A 599 -26.07 11.95 24.99
CA GLN A 599 -27.35 11.93 24.29
C GLN A 599 -27.20 12.01 22.75
N ILE A 600 -26.26 12.83 22.26
CA ILE A 600 -25.94 12.90 20.82
C ILE A 600 -25.37 11.56 20.33
N CYS A 601 -24.48 10.93 21.11
CA CYS A 601 -23.90 9.62 20.79
C CYS A 601 -24.99 8.53 20.70
N PHE A 602 -25.89 8.45 21.70
CA PHE A 602 -27.02 7.52 21.69
C PHE A 602 -27.97 7.76 20.51
N ARG A 603 -28.29 9.03 20.21
CA ARG A 603 -29.15 9.36 19.06
C ARG A 603 -28.54 8.92 17.75
N LYS A 604 -27.27 9.26 17.47
CA LYS A 604 -26.64 8.88 16.20
C LYS A 604 -26.65 7.37 16.03
N ARG A 605 -26.28 6.63 17.08
CA ARG A 605 -26.36 5.17 17.09
C ARG A 605 -27.77 4.62 16.80
N GLN A 606 -28.79 5.15 17.47
CA GLN A 606 -30.19 4.72 17.28
C GLN A 606 -30.74 5.07 15.90
N VAL A 607 -30.38 6.24 15.35
CA VAL A 607 -30.79 6.68 14.00
C VAL A 607 -30.11 5.85 12.91
N GLU A 608 -28.87 5.43 13.16
CA GLU A 608 -28.08 4.60 12.24
C GLU A 608 -28.40 3.10 12.34
N GLY A 609 -29.23 2.69 13.30
CA GLY A 609 -29.71 1.31 13.44
C GLY A 609 -28.65 0.33 13.96
N MET A 610 -27.71 0.80 14.77
CA MET A 610 -26.55 0.06 15.30
C MET A 610 -26.69 -0.41 16.75
#